data_AF-A0A497N810-F1
#
_entry.id   AF-A0A497N810-F1
#
_cell.length_a   1.000
_cell.length_b   1.000
_cell.length_c   1.000
_cell.angle_alpha   90.00
_cell.angle_beta   90.00
_cell.angle_gamma   90.00
#
_symmetry.space_group_name_H-M   'P 1'
#
loop_
_entity.id
_entity.type
_entity.pdbx_description
1 polymer ?
#
loop_
_entity_poly.entity_id
_entity_poly.type
_entity_poly.pdbx_seq_one_letter_code
_entity_poly.pdbx_strand_id
1 'polypeptide(L)'
;MLIPVAVVTLVITAVFGIIVAFVVLKKRKEGKLRETNYQAFFVMGICFLGLGIVFTTTINPGFFGFAILGLAYMSIGLANRDKWQKKKN
;
A
#
# COMPACT_ATOMS: atom_id res chain seq x y z
N MET A 1 9.71 -23.36 -13.59
CA MET A 1 9.97 -22.06 -12.92
C MET A 1 8.70 -21.21 -12.73
N LEU A 2 7.67 -21.30 -13.57
CA LEU A 2 6.40 -20.54 -13.41
C LEU A 2 5.52 -20.99 -12.23
N ILE A 3 5.47 -22.30 -11.95
CA ILE A 3 4.64 -22.89 -10.88
C ILE A 3 4.98 -22.34 -9.48
N PRO A 4 6.25 -22.29 -9.03
CA PRO A 4 6.56 -21.73 -7.70
C PRO A 4 6.26 -20.24 -7.60
N VAL A 5 6.46 -19.47 -8.68
CA VAL A 5 6.15 -18.03 -8.71
C VAL A 5 4.64 -17.80 -8.54
N ALA A 6 3.81 -18.55 -9.27
CA ALA A 6 2.36 -18.44 -9.18
C ALA A 6 1.82 -18.78 -7.78
N VAL A 7 2.37 -19.83 -7.15
CA VAL A 7 2.00 -20.23 -5.78
C VAL A 7 2.37 -19.13 -4.77
N VAL A 8 3.57 -18.55 -4.88
CA VAL A 8 4.01 -17.46 -4.01
C VAL A 8 3.13 -16.22 -4.18
N THR A 9 2.78 -15.84 -5.41
CA THR A 9 1.88 -14.70 -5.67
C THR A 9 0.48 -14.93 -5.09
N LEU A 10 -0.06 -16.14 -5.20
CA LEU A 10 -1.38 -16.49 -4.66
C LEU A 10 -1.38 -16.42 -3.12
N VAL A 11 -0.35 -16.95 -2.48
CA VAL A 11 -0.20 -16.89 -1.01
C VAL A 11 -0.10 -15.45 -0.52
N ILE A 12 0.73 -14.61 -1.17
CA ILE A 12 0.86 -13.19 -0.81
C ILE A 12 -0.50 -12.48 -0.92
N THR A 13 -1.24 -12.73 -2.00
CA THR A 13 -2.55 -12.11 -2.22
C THR A 13 -3.58 -12.55 -1.19
N ALA A 14 -3.62 -13.85 -0.87
CA ALA A 14 -4.52 -14.41 0.14
C ALA A 14 -4.23 -13.84 1.53
N VAL A 15 -2.95 -13.76 1.93
CA VAL A 15 -2.54 -13.18 3.22
C VAL A 15 -2.91 -11.70 3.28
N PHE A 16 -2.67 -10.94 2.20
CA PHE A 16 -3.06 -9.53 2.15
C PHE A 16 -4.58 -9.34 2.29
N GLY A 17 -5.37 -10.17 1.60
CA GLY A 17 -6.83 -10.19 1.73
C GLY A 17 -7.32 -10.47 3.15
N ILE A 18 -6.69 -11.43 3.84
CA ILE A 18 -7.00 -11.76 5.24
C ILE A 18 -6.67 -10.59 6.16
N ILE A 19 -5.51 -9.94 5.99
CA ILE A 19 -5.11 -8.77 6.79
C ILE A 19 -6.11 -7.63 6.60
N VAL A 20 -6.49 -7.33 5.36
CA VAL A 20 -7.47 -6.28 5.06
C VAL A 20 -8.83 -6.61 5.69
N ALA A 21 -9.32 -7.84 5.51
CA ALA A 21 -10.58 -8.28 6.11
C ALA A 21 -10.55 -8.16 7.64
N PHE A 22 -9.46 -8.59 8.29
CA PHE A 22 -9.29 -8.49 9.74
C PHE A 22 -9.28 -7.04 10.23
N VAL A 23 -8.57 -6.14 9.54
CA VAL A 23 -8.54 -4.72 9.87
C VAL A 23 -9.93 -4.09 9.72
N VAL A 24 -10.66 -4.40 8.65
CA VAL A 24 -12.02 -3.88 8.42
C VAL A 24 -12.99 -4.39 9.48
N LEU A 25 -12.94 -5.68 9.82
CA LEU A 25 -13.78 -6.28 10.85
C LEU A 25 -13.48 -5.69 12.24
N LYS A 26 -12.20 -5.52 12.58
CA LYS A 26 -11.79 -4.89 13.84
C LYS A 26 -12.25 -3.43 13.92
N LYS A 27 -12.07 -2.66 12.84
CA LYS A 27 -12.53 -1.27 12.78
C LYS A 27 -14.05 -1.14 12.86
N ARG A 28 -14.82 -2.08 12.29
CA ARG A 28 -16.29 -2.12 12.45
C ARG A 28 -16.70 -2.38 13.90
N LYS A 29 -16.02 -3.30 14.60
CA LYS A 29 -16.33 -3.62 16.01
C LYS A 29 -15.97 -2.50 16.99
N GLU A 30 -14.88 -1.77 16.73
CA GLU A 30 -14.40 -0.73 17.65
C GLU A 30 -15.17 0.60 17.52
N GLY A 31 -16.09 0.74 16.55
CA GLY A 31 -16.93 1.94 16.33
C GLY A 31 -16.15 3.23 16.01
N LYS A 32 -14.84 3.20 16.16
CA LYS A 32 -13.90 4.27 15.87
C LYS A 32 -13.34 4.03 14.49
N LEU A 33 -13.96 4.66 13.49
CA LEU A 33 -13.28 4.98 12.24
C LEU A 33 -12.16 5.98 12.60
N ARG A 34 -11.06 5.46 13.14
CA ARG A 34 -9.84 6.23 13.40
C ARG A 34 -9.50 6.94 12.11
N GLU A 35 -9.42 8.27 12.16
CA GLU A 35 -9.22 9.12 10.99
C GLU A 35 -8.15 8.52 10.09
N THR A 36 -8.48 8.38 8.81
CA THR A 36 -7.57 7.82 7.82
C THR A 36 -6.29 8.64 7.80
N ASN A 37 -5.15 8.02 8.09
CA ASN A 37 -3.87 8.72 8.09
C ASN A 37 -3.37 8.88 6.66
N TYR A 38 -3.79 9.95 5.99
CA TYR A 38 -3.37 10.28 4.62
C TYR A 38 -1.87 10.55 4.50
N GLN A 39 -1.20 10.96 5.59
CA GLN A 39 0.26 11.08 5.62
C GLN A 39 0.93 9.70 5.51
N ALA A 40 0.37 8.66 6.13
CA ALA A 40 0.86 7.29 5.99
C ALA A 40 0.71 6.77 4.55
N PHE A 41 -0.37 7.14 3.85
CA PHE A 41 -0.53 6.83 2.42
C PHE A 41 0.53 7.50 1.56
N PHE A 42 0.86 8.76 1.84
CA PHE A 42 1.94 9.47 1.15
C PHE A 42 3.30 8.79 1.33
N VAL A 43 3.64 8.43 2.58
CA VAL A 43 4.90 7.74 2.90
C VAL A 43 4.96 6.37 2.23
N MET A 44 3.88 5.58 2.29
CA MET A 44 3.79 4.32 1.56
C MET A 44 3.96 4.51 0.05
N GLY A 45 3.38 5.57 -0.51
CA GLY A 45 3.54 5.94 -1.91
C GLY A 45 5.01 6.14 -2.30
N ILE A 46 5.77 6.91 -1.52
CA ILE A 46 7.21 7.12 -1.75
C ILE A 46 7.99 5.80 -1.68
N CYS A 47 7.70 4.96 -0.67
CA CYS A 47 8.35 3.66 -0.54
C CYS A 47 8.07 2.73 -1.74
N PHE A 48 6.80 2.60 -2.13
CA PHE A 48 6.41 1.75 -3.26
C PHE A 48 6.91 2.29 -4.61
N LEU A 49 6.96 3.61 -4.77
CA LEU A 49 7.50 4.24 -5.97
C LEU A 49 9.00 3.94 -6.09
N GLY A 50 9.77 4.13 -5.01
CA GLY A 50 11.19 3.80 -4.97
C GLY A 50 11.45 2.31 -5.22
N LEU A 51 10.73 1.43 -4.53
CA LEU A 51 10.83 -0.03 -4.74
C LEU A 51 10.45 -0.43 -6.18
N GLY A 52 9.40 0.17 -6.73
CA GLY A 52 8.95 -0.08 -8.08
C GLY A 52 10.00 0.29 -9.12
N ILE A 53 10.66 1.44 -8.98
CA ILE A 53 11.77 1.84 -9.86
C ILE A 53 12.91 0.82 -9.77
N VAL A 54 13.37 0.51 -8.56
CA VAL A 54 14.49 -0.43 -8.34
C VAL A 54 14.17 -1.82 -8.89
N PHE A 55 12.97 -2.34 -8.69
CA PHE A 55 12.58 -3.66 -9.19
C PHE A 55 12.41 -3.68 -10.71
N THR A 56 11.92 -2.59 -11.29
CA THR A 56 11.79 -2.45 -12.74
C THR A 56 13.17 -2.44 -13.41
N THR A 57 14.16 -1.75 -12.81
CA THR A 57 15.53 -1.67 -13.35
C THR A 57 16.38 -2.91 -13.09
N THR A 58 16.20 -3.57 -11.94
CA THR A 58 17.12 -4.62 -11.47
C THR A 58 16.60 -6.04 -11.70
N ILE A 59 15.28 -6.24 -11.71
CA ILE A 59 14.69 -7.60 -11.76
C ILE A 59 13.98 -7.83 -13.09
N ASN A 60 12.94 -7.04 -13.40
CA ASN A 60 12.15 -7.21 -14.61
C ASN A 60 11.32 -5.95 -14.91
N PRO A 61 11.26 -5.48 -16.17
CA PRO A 61 10.41 -4.36 -16.59
C PRO A 61 8.92 -4.50 -16.20
N GLY A 62 8.42 -5.72 -16.04
CA GLY A 62 7.05 -6.01 -15.61
C GLY A 62 6.69 -5.54 -14.19
N PHE A 63 7.68 -5.19 -13.36
CA PHE A 63 7.44 -4.63 -12.02
C PHE A 63 7.03 -3.14 -12.03
N PHE A 64 6.85 -2.53 -13.21
CA PHE A 64 6.37 -1.16 -13.34
C PHE A 64 5.05 -0.90 -12.59
N GLY A 65 4.22 -1.94 -12.40
CA GLY A 65 3.00 -1.86 -11.58
C GLY A 65 3.24 -1.36 -10.15
N PHE A 66 4.38 -1.67 -9.52
CA PHE A 66 4.72 -1.14 -8.21
C PHE A 66 5.00 0.36 -8.23
N ALA A 67 5.63 0.85 -9.30
CA ALA A 67 5.88 2.28 -9.47
C ALA A 67 4.56 3.04 -9.69
N ILE A 68 3.65 2.51 -10.51
CA ILE A 68 2.30 3.08 -10.69
C ILE A 68 1.53 3.11 -9.36
N LEU A 69 1.56 2.00 -8.61
CA LEU A 69 0.86 1.90 -7.32
C LEU A 69 1.44 2.90 -6.30
N GLY A 70 2.77 3.05 -6.27
CA GLY A 70 3.44 4.05 -5.46
C GLY A 70 3.01 5.48 -5.83
N LEU A 71 2.96 5.79 -7.13
CA LEU A 71 2.44 7.05 -7.64
C LEU A 71 0.99 7.31 -7.23
N ALA A 72 0.13 6.30 -7.30
CA ALA A 72 -1.27 6.41 -6.89
C ALA A 72 -1.39 6.70 -5.39
N TYR A 73 -0.69 5.95 -4.53
CA TYR A 73 -0.71 6.20 -3.08
C TYR A 73 -0.11 7.55 -2.69
N MET A 74 0.95 7.96 -3.38
CA MET A 74 1.57 9.26 -3.19
C MET A 74 0.59 10.38 -3.57
N SER A 75 -0.11 10.24 -4.69
CA SER A 75 -1.12 11.21 -5.16
C SER A 75 -2.29 11.32 -4.19
N ILE A 76 -2.83 10.19 -3.71
CA ILE A 76 -3.91 10.17 -2.71
C ILE A 76 -3.46 10.85 -1.41
N GLY A 77 -2.25 10.53 -0.94
CA GLY A 77 -1.69 11.14 0.26
C GLY A 77 -1.49 12.65 0.10
N LEU A 78 -1.02 13.10 -1.06
CA LEU A 78 -0.78 14.52 -1.35
C LEU A 78 -2.07 15.31 -1.59
N ALA A 79 -3.04 14.74 -2.29
CA ALA A 79 -4.35 15.35 -2.54
C ALA A 79 -5.12 15.61 -1.23
N ASN A 80 -4.93 14.73 -0.23
CA ASN A 80 -5.55 14.86 1.10
C ASN A 80 -4.54 15.38 2.14
N ARG A 81 -3.59 16.23 1.71
CA ARG A 81 -2.58 16.84 2.59
C ARG A 81 -3.16 17.72 3.68
N ASP A 82 -4.33 18.30 3.43
CA ASP A 82 -5.12 19.05 4.41
C ASP A 82 -5.52 18.21 5.63
N LYS A 83 -5.73 16.90 5.44
CA LYS A 83 -6.12 15.93 6.45
C LYS A 83 -4.95 15.19 7.07
N TRP A 84 -3.73 15.61 6.78
CA TRP A 84 -2.57 15.07 7.48
C TRP A 84 -2.73 15.37 8.96
N GLN A 85 -2.52 14.35 9.79
CA GLN A 85 -2.66 14.43 11.24
C GLN A 85 -1.76 15.58 11.74
N LYS A 86 -2.35 16.76 11.96
CA LYS A 86 -1.67 17.86 12.63
C LYS A 86 -1.53 17.41 14.07
N LYS A 87 -0.30 17.07 14.47
CA LYS A 87 0.02 16.77 15.86
C LYS A 87 -0.51 17.92 16.71
N LYS A 88 -1.62 17.70 17.42
CA LYS A 88 -2.10 18.63 18.43
C LYS A 88 -1.11 18.48 19.59
N ASN A 89 -0.25 19.48 19.75
CA ASN A 89 0.72 19.55 20.85
C ASN A 89 0.03 19.41 22.20
#